data_AF-A0A133VJF2-F1
#
_entry.id   AF-A0A133VJF2-F1
#
_cell.length_a   1.000
_cell.length_b   1.000
_cell.length_c   1.000
_cell.angle_alpha   90.00
_cell.angle_beta   90.00
_cell.angle_gamma   90.00
#
_symmetry.space_group_name_H-M   'P 1'
#
loop_
_entity.id
_entity.type
_entity.pdbx_description
1 polymer ?
#
loop_
_entity_poly.entity_id
_entity_poly.type
_entity_poly.pdbx_seq_one_letter_code
_entity_poly.pdbx_strand_id
1 'polypeptide(L)'
;MRKKLKPFEGKRFRVLTQIGHFGERKGYKGYKKNTVLLRKVQKWKTGAKLTDHLWMDVGKQFQELGAVELDIIAFDARVEKYVKGYRGSRTDIEAWKIREDNPVKIDYRLVYPTKFELVELGTNH
;
A
#
# COMPACT_ATOMS: atom_id res chain seq x y z
N MET A 1 -5.22 -11.97 -1.10
CA MET A 1 -5.98 -11.03 -1.94
C MET A 1 -6.84 -10.16 -1.04
N ARG A 2 -6.74 -8.84 -1.17
CA ARG A 2 -7.47 -7.85 -0.36
C ARG A 2 -8.90 -7.69 -0.88
N LYS A 3 -9.76 -8.66 -0.58
CA LYS A 3 -11.14 -8.74 -1.09
C LYS A 3 -11.98 -7.50 -0.75
N LYS A 4 -11.74 -6.87 0.41
CA LYS A 4 -12.50 -5.70 0.87
C LYS A 4 -12.20 -4.40 0.11
N LEU A 5 -11.11 -4.34 -0.65
CA LEU A 5 -10.78 -3.20 -1.51
C LEU A 5 -11.49 -3.27 -2.88
N LYS A 6 -11.91 -4.46 -3.32
CA LYS A 6 -12.56 -4.69 -4.63
C LYS A 6 -13.74 -3.75 -4.91
N PRO A 7 -14.68 -3.50 -3.98
CA PRO A 7 -15.83 -2.61 -4.23
C PRO A 7 -15.46 -1.14 -4.44
N PHE A 8 -14.22 -0.75 -4.11
CA PHE A 8 -13.73 0.61 -4.19
C PHE A 8 -12.77 0.83 -5.35
N GLU A 9 -12.61 -0.16 -6.24
CA GLU A 9 -11.77 -0.04 -7.42
C GLU A 9 -12.06 1.24 -8.21
N GLY A 10 -11.00 1.99 -8.53
CA GLY A 10 -11.08 3.23 -9.27
C GLY A 10 -11.58 4.43 -8.44
N LYS A 11 -12.13 4.21 -7.24
CA LYS A 11 -12.62 5.28 -6.37
C LYS A 11 -11.51 5.83 -5.49
N ARG A 12 -11.58 7.14 -5.22
CA ARG A 12 -10.73 7.84 -4.25
C ARG A 12 -11.53 8.09 -2.97
N PHE A 13 -10.92 7.81 -1.82
CA PHE A 13 -11.53 8.04 -0.52
C PHE A 13 -10.46 8.27 0.54
N ARG A 14 -10.90 8.80 1.69
CA ARG A 14 -10.03 9.06 2.83
C ARG A 14 -9.81 7.81 3.68
N VAL A 15 -8.54 7.52 3.90
CA VAL A 15 -8.03 6.38 4.67
C VAL A 15 -7.57 6.88 6.03
N LEU A 16 -7.77 6.06 7.04
CA LEU A 16 -7.16 6.19 8.36
C LEU A 16 -6.26 4.98 8.60
N THR A 17 -5.06 5.20 9.11
CA THR A 17 -4.10 4.12 9.33
C THR A 17 -3.06 4.50 10.37
N GLN A 18 -2.47 3.49 10.98
CA GLN A 18 -1.25 3.64 11.78
C GLN A 18 -0.02 3.42 10.92
N ILE A 19 1.04 4.19 11.14
CA ILE A 19 2.36 3.96 10.55
C ILE A 19 3.01 2.76 11.21
N GLY A 20 3.43 1.79 10.40
CA GLY A 20 4.13 0.60 10.83
C GLY A 20 5.64 0.75 10.74
N HIS A 21 6.18 0.68 9.54
CA HIS A 21 7.61 0.75 9.26
C HIS A 21 7.89 1.54 8.00
N PHE A 22 9.05 2.20 7.95
CA PHE A 22 9.57 2.80 6.74
C PHE A 22 10.47 1.82 6.00
N GLY A 23 10.44 1.86 4.67
CA GLY A 23 11.28 1.02 3.82
C GLY A 23 11.67 1.75 2.54
N GLU A 24 12.70 1.24 1.87
CA GLU A 24 13.16 1.75 0.59
C GLU A 24 13.14 0.61 -0.43
N ARG A 25 12.71 0.90 -1.67
CA ARG A 25 12.84 -0.04 -2.79
C ARG A 25 13.46 0.62 -4.01
N LYS A 26 14.25 -0.15 -4.77
CA LYS A 26 14.76 0.28 -6.07
C LYS A 26 13.63 0.28 -7.10
N GLY A 27 13.41 1.42 -7.74
CA GLY A 27 12.51 1.55 -8.89
C GLY A 27 13.14 1.03 -10.19
N TYR A 28 12.32 0.96 -11.24
CA TYR A 28 12.67 0.41 -12.56
C TYR A 28 13.88 1.09 -13.25
N LYS A 29 14.27 2.29 -12.83
CA LYS A 29 15.44 3.03 -13.36
C LYS A 29 16.52 3.30 -12.29
N GLY A 30 16.55 2.51 -11.20
CA GLY A 30 17.50 2.70 -10.11
C GLY A 30 17.15 3.80 -9.11
N TYR A 31 16.15 4.64 -9.39
CA TYR A 31 15.65 5.63 -8.42
C TYR A 31 15.12 4.94 -7.17
N LYS A 32 15.57 5.40 -6.01
CA LYS A 32 15.06 4.98 -4.70
C LYS A 32 13.64 5.49 -4.52
N LYS A 33 12.74 4.59 -4.14
CA LYS A 33 11.36 4.92 -3.75
C LYS A 33 11.18 4.62 -2.29
N ASN A 34 10.73 5.62 -1.55
CA ASN A 34 10.34 5.45 -0.16
C ASN A 34 8.98 4.77 -0.10
N THR A 35 8.86 3.85 0.85
CA THR A 35 7.67 3.07 1.10
C THR A 35 7.36 3.08 2.58
N VAL A 36 6.09 2.99 2.91
CA VAL A 36 5.62 2.90 4.29
C VAL A 36 4.69 1.70 4.42
N LEU A 37 4.90 0.92 5.47
CA LEU A 37 3.99 -0.12 5.90
C LEU A 37 2.87 0.54 6.69
N LEU A 38 1.66 0.43 6.16
CA LEU A 38 0.45 0.89 6.81
C LEU A 38 -0.15 -0.27 7.61
N ARG A 39 -0.60 0.00 8.84
CA ARG A 39 -1.26 -0.96 9.73
C ARG A 39 -2.67 -0.48 10.10
N LYS A 40 -3.59 -1.44 10.32
CA LYS A 40 -5.00 -1.15 10.68
C LYS A 40 -5.68 -0.21 9.67
N VAL A 41 -5.52 -0.49 8.39
CA VAL A 41 -6.01 0.38 7.30
C VAL A 41 -7.54 0.34 7.25
N GLN A 42 -8.17 1.49 7.48
CA GLN A 42 -9.62 1.62 7.56
C GLN A 42 -10.13 2.86 6.83
N LYS A 43 -11.42 2.87 6.49
CA LYS A 43 -12.06 4.03 5.87
C LYS A 43 -12.45 5.05 6.93
N TRP A 44 -11.98 6.29 6.79
CA TRP A 44 -12.06 7.35 7.81
C TRP A 44 -13.45 7.51 8.44
N LYS A 45 -14.50 7.75 7.64
CA LYS A 45 -15.85 8.05 8.16
C LYS A 45 -16.59 6.86 8.76
N THR A 46 -16.27 5.65 8.34
CA THR A 46 -17.09 4.45 8.65
C THR A 46 -16.38 3.48 9.58
N GLY A 47 -15.09 3.66 9.85
CA GLY A 47 -14.27 2.67 10.56
C GLY A 47 -14.12 1.32 9.82
N ALA A 48 -14.73 1.17 8.64
CA ALA A 48 -14.69 -0.08 7.88
C ALA A 48 -13.26 -0.50 7.56
N LYS A 49 -12.82 -1.60 8.19
CA LYS A 49 -11.51 -2.21 7.97
C LYS A 49 -11.34 -2.65 6.52
N LEU A 50 -10.32 -2.13 5.85
CA LEU A 50 -9.99 -2.44 4.46
C LEU A 50 -8.94 -3.55 4.35
N THR A 51 -7.89 -3.47 5.16
CA THR A 51 -6.84 -4.50 5.25
C THR A 51 -6.07 -4.36 6.57
N ASP A 52 -5.45 -5.44 7.04
CA ASP A 52 -4.58 -5.40 8.23
C ASP A 52 -3.32 -4.59 7.99
N HIS A 53 -2.67 -4.86 6.86
CA HIS A 53 -1.48 -4.14 6.46
C HIS A 53 -1.31 -4.06 4.94
N LEU A 54 -0.63 -3.01 4.48
CA LEU A 54 -0.13 -2.91 3.11
C LEU A 54 1.09 -1.99 3.04
N TRP A 55 1.97 -2.26 2.08
CA TRP A 55 3.03 -1.34 1.71
C TRP A 55 2.53 -0.34 0.67
N MET A 56 2.86 0.93 0.86
CA MET A 56 2.49 2.02 -0.03
C MET A 56 3.73 2.84 -0.40
N ASP A 57 3.86 3.22 -1.68
CA ASP A 57 4.86 4.19 -2.11
C ASP A 57 4.47 5.59 -1.60
N VAL A 58 5.45 6.32 -1.06
CA VAL A 58 5.28 7.68 -0.53
C VAL A 58 6.30 8.63 -1.16
N GLY A 59 5.92 9.91 -1.23
CA GLY A 59 6.72 10.98 -1.83
C GLY A 59 6.91 12.17 -0.88
N LYS A 60 7.36 13.30 -1.43
CA LYS A 60 7.71 14.51 -0.67
C LYS A 60 6.62 14.98 0.30
N GLN A 61 5.36 14.99 -0.12
CA GLN A 61 4.21 15.39 0.74
C GLN A 61 4.12 14.61 2.04
N PHE A 62 4.50 13.33 2.04
CA PHE A 62 4.50 12.52 3.24
C PHE A 62 5.74 12.78 4.11
N GLN A 63 6.87 13.10 3.50
CA GLN A 63 8.10 13.46 4.22
C GLN A 63 7.92 14.80 4.95
N GLU A 64 7.24 15.76 4.32
CA GLU A 64 6.89 17.06 4.89
C GLU A 64 5.93 16.93 6.09
N LEU A 65 5.14 15.85 6.17
CA LEU A 65 4.27 15.58 7.32
C LEU A 65 5.09 15.35 8.61
N GLY A 66 6.31 14.83 8.50
CA GLY A 66 7.16 14.52 9.65
C GLY A 66 6.64 13.37 10.54
N ALA A 67 5.67 12.58 10.07
CA ALA A 67 5.11 11.47 10.84
C ALA A 67 6.13 10.35 11.04
N VAL A 68 6.09 9.73 12.21
CA VAL A 68 6.99 8.65 12.66
C VAL A 68 6.23 7.33 12.83
N GLU A 69 6.94 6.27 13.23
CA GLU A 69 6.30 4.99 13.52
C GLU A 69 5.30 5.12 14.66
N LEU A 70 4.23 4.32 14.62
CA LEU A 70 3.08 4.33 15.54
C LEU A 70 2.12 5.52 15.41
N ASP A 71 2.49 6.61 14.72
CA ASP A 71 1.57 7.71 14.44
C ASP A 71 0.34 7.25 13.67
N ILE A 72 -0.79 7.89 13.95
CA ILE A 72 -2.03 7.72 13.20
C ILE A 72 -2.14 8.86 12.20
N ILE A 73 -2.26 8.51 10.93
CA ILE A 73 -2.39 9.46 9.83
C ILE A 73 -3.65 9.23 9.03
N ALA A 74 -4.09 10.28 8.34
CA ALA A 74 -5.13 10.22 7.34
C ALA A 74 -4.66 10.78 6.00
N PHE A 75 -5.18 10.21 4.91
CA PHE A 75 -4.89 10.68 3.56
C PHE A 75 -5.96 10.22 2.56
N ASP A 76 -6.06 10.93 1.44
CA ASP A 76 -6.89 10.54 0.30
C ASP A 76 -6.07 9.65 -0.65
N ALA A 77 -6.57 8.44 -0.95
CA ALA A 77 -5.94 7.54 -1.93
C ALA A 77 -6.97 6.87 -2.84
N ARG A 78 -6.50 6.41 -4.02
CA ARG A 78 -7.29 5.65 -4.98
C ARG A 78 -7.00 4.16 -4.87
N VAL A 79 -8.01 3.32 -5.01
CA VAL A 79 -7.82 1.86 -5.12
C VAL A 79 -7.58 1.47 -6.57
N GLU A 80 -6.51 0.72 -6.81
CA GLU A 80 -6.15 0.21 -8.13
C GLU A 80 -5.88 -1.29 -8.08
N LYS A 81 -6.23 -1.99 -9.16
CA LYS A 81 -5.84 -3.39 -9.37
C LYS A 81 -4.35 -3.48 -9.64
N TYR A 82 -3.69 -4.46 -9.05
CA TYR A 82 -2.38 -4.90 -9.48
C TYR A 82 -2.36 -6.42 -9.61
N VAL A 83 -1.57 -6.92 -10.54
CA VAL A 83 -1.41 -8.36 -10.72
C VAL A 83 -0.25 -8.82 -9.86
N LYS A 84 -0.54 -9.65 -8.86
CA LYS A 84 0.42 -10.28 -7.97
C LYS A 84 0.82 -11.65 -8.52
N GLY A 85 2.10 -11.98 -8.45
CA GLY A 85 2.62 -13.31 -8.83
C GLY A 85 3.94 -13.18 -9.58
N TYR A 86 4.70 -14.28 -9.61
CA TYR A 86 5.94 -14.34 -10.36
C TYR A 86 5.61 -14.27 -11.85
N ARG A 87 6.07 -13.20 -12.51
CA ARG A 87 5.91 -13.07 -13.96
C ARG A 87 7.05 -13.72 -14.72
N GLY A 88 8.28 -13.80 -14.21
CA GLY A 88 9.41 -14.42 -14.92
C GLY A 88 9.65 -13.90 -16.35
N SER A 89 10.61 -14.52 -17.06
CA SER A 89 10.77 -14.33 -18.51
C SER A 89 9.87 -15.30 -19.27
N ARG A 90 9.34 -14.91 -20.44
CA ARG A 90 8.55 -15.80 -21.31
C ARG A 90 9.37 -16.97 -21.88
N THR A 91 10.69 -16.84 -21.90
CA THR A 91 11.65 -17.80 -22.46
C THR A 91 12.15 -18.82 -21.45
N ASP A 92 11.74 -18.71 -20.18
CA ASP A 92 12.26 -19.53 -19.09
C ASP A 92 11.24 -20.63 -18.74
N ILE A 93 11.64 -21.90 -18.92
CA ILE A 93 10.81 -23.08 -18.67
C ILE A 93 10.52 -23.23 -17.17
N GLU A 94 11.45 -22.84 -16.29
CA GLU A 94 11.22 -22.85 -14.84
C GLU A 94 10.18 -21.79 -14.45
N ALA A 95 10.19 -20.64 -15.12
CA ALA A 95 9.15 -19.62 -14.93
C ALA A 95 7.75 -20.10 -15.30
N TRP A 96 7.62 -21.03 -16.27
CA TRP A 96 6.34 -21.65 -16.60
C TRP A 96 5.84 -22.59 -15.51
N LYS A 97 6.70 -23.47 -14.98
CA LYS A 97 6.35 -24.37 -13.85
C LYS A 97 5.94 -23.58 -12.60
N ILE A 98 6.69 -22.53 -12.27
CA ILE A 98 6.36 -21.65 -11.12
C ILE A 98 4.98 -21.00 -11.28
N ARG A 99 4.59 -20.62 -12.51
CA ARG A 99 3.27 -20.01 -12.78
C ARG A 99 2.13 -21.02 -12.71
N GLU A 100 2.37 -22.27 -13.05
CA GLU A 100 1.39 -23.35 -12.93
C GLU A 100 1.05 -23.58 -11.46
N ASP A 101 2.08 -23.70 -10.61
CA ASP A 101 1.91 -23.86 -9.16
C ASP A 101 1.42 -22.57 -8.47
N ASN A 102 1.79 -21.40 -9.01
CA ASN A 102 1.49 -20.09 -8.44
C ASN A 102 0.95 -19.12 -9.50
N PRO A 103 -0.32 -19.30 -9.92
CA PRO A 103 -0.91 -18.46 -10.95
C PRO A 103 -0.96 -16.99 -10.51
N VAL A 104 -0.77 -16.10 -11.48
CA VAL A 104 -0.92 -14.66 -11.26
C VAL A 104 -2.34 -14.35 -10.79
N LYS A 105 -2.46 -13.58 -9.72
CA LYS A 105 -3.74 -13.22 -9.09
C LYS A 105 -3.92 -11.72 -9.12
N ILE A 106 -5.15 -11.27 -9.36
CA ILE A 106 -5.49 -9.86 -9.18
C ILE A 106 -5.53 -9.57 -7.67
N ASP A 107 -4.89 -8.50 -7.25
CA ASP A 107 -4.96 -7.95 -5.91
C ASP A 107 -5.15 -6.43 -6.01
N TYR A 108 -5.41 -5.78 -4.88
CA TYR A 108 -5.75 -4.36 -4.83
C TYR A 108 -4.73 -3.60 -3.97
N ARG A 109 -4.37 -2.40 -4.42
CA ARG A 109 -3.43 -1.50 -3.75
C ARG A 109 -3.99 -0.08 -3.63
N LEU A 110 -3.47 0.67 -2.67
CA LEU A 110 -3.67 2.12 -2.58
C LEU A 110 -2.61 2.83 -3.42
N VAL A 111 -3.03 3.79 -4.22
CA VAL A 111 -2.16 4.60 -5.09
C VAL A 111 -2.53 6.07 -5.04
N TYR A 112 -1.56 6.91 -5.41
CA TYR A 112 -1.68 8.37 -5.45
C TYR A 112 -2.19 8.97 -4.14
N PRO A 113 -1.48 8.73 -3.02
CA PRO A 113 -1.86 9.30 -1.73
C PRO A 113 -1.64 10.81 -1.75
N THR A 114 -2.58 11.56 -1.19
CA THR A 114 -2.60 13.03 -1.16
C THR A 114 -3.30 13.53 0.10
N LYS A 115 -3.15 14.81 0.45
CA LYS A 115 -3.80 15.45 1.62
C LYS A 115 -3.51 14.68 2.92
N PHE A 116 -2.23 14.44 3.15
CA PHE A 116 -1.76 13.83 4.38
C PHE A 116 -2.07 14.73 5.57
N GLU A 117 -2.47 14.11 6.68
CA GLU A 117 -2.75 14.76 7.95
C GLU A 117 -2.34 13.83 9.08
N LEU A 118 -1.66 14.39 10.09
CA LEU A 118 -1.35 13.70 11.32
C LEU A 118 -2.56 13.83 12.24
N VAL A 119 -3.09 12.69 12.69
CA VAL A 119 -4.36 12.61 13.42
C VAL A 119 -4.09 12.41 14.90
N GLU A 120 -3.13 11.54 15.22
CA GLU A 120 -2.75 11.21 16.60
C GLU A 120 -1.27 10.84 16.62
N LEU A 121 -0.55 11.30 17.63
CA LEU A 121 0.84 10.91 17.87
C LEU A 121 0.89 9.48 18.42
N GLY A 122 1.83 8.68 17.93
CA GLY A 122 2.08 7.35 18.46
C GLY A 122 2.63 7.42 19.88
N THR A 123 1.93 6.85 20.86
CA THR A 123 2.48 6.64 22.19
C THR A 123 3.31 5.37 22.22
N ASN A 124 4.61 5.51 22.54
CA ASN A 124 5.42 4.39 23.01
C ASN A 124 4.96 4.08 24.44
N HIS A 125 4.26 2.96 24.64
CA HIS A 125 3.99 2.40 25.96
C HIS A 125 5.20 1.60 26.45
#